data_AF-A0AAV6JPQ2-F1
#
_entry.id   AF-A0AAV6JPQ2-F1
#
_cell.length_a   1.000
_cell.length_b   1.000
_cell.length_c   1.000
_cell.angle_alpha   90.00
_cell.angle_beta   90.00
_cell.angle_gamma   90.00
#
_symmetry.space_group_name_H-M   'P 1'
#
loop_
_entity.id
_entity.type
_entity.pdbx_description
1 polymer ?
#
loop_
_entity_poly.entity_id
_entity_poly.type
_entity_poly.pdbx_seq_one_letter_code
_entity_poly.pdbx_strand_id
1 'polypeptide(L)'
;METAFASASAINDQRQKIEQYKLILSTVIASNDVTQAKKFIDHILSDDVPLVVSRQLLQTFAQELGRLEPESQKEIGHYILNQIQPRVVSFEEQVLIIREKLADLYEAEQQWSKAAQILSGIDLDSAMRVIDDAFRLSKCVKIASLYLEDDDAINAEAFINKASFLVSNSQNEVLNWTYKVIILLWGCVEVLKFSICAEHFVFCILTVRVINEEALEQALSAAVTCTILAAAGPQRSRVLATLYKDERCSKLKIYPILQKKALLPDNFTVLDRAMIEHNLSSASKLYTNISFDELGTLLGIAPHKAEKIASRMIYEDRMRGSIDQVEAVIHFEDDTEELQQWDQQIVGLCQALNDVLDSMAKKGLSIPV
;
A
#
# COMPACT_ATOMS: atom_id res chain seq x y z
N MET A 1 15.64 43.59 22.67
CA MET A 1 15.15 42.22 22.96
C MET A 1 15.72 41.70 24.26
N GLU A 2 17.04 41.70 24.44
CA GLU A 2 17.69 41.25 25.69
C GLU A 2 17.17 41.97 26.96
N THR A 3 16.89 43.27 26.86
CA THR A 3 16.24 44.03 27.95
C THR A 3 14.81 43.57 28.25
N ALA A 4 14.05 43.20 27.23
CA ALA A 4 12.68 42.67 27.37
C ALA A 4 12.69 41.26 27.96
N PHE A 5 13.66 40.42 27.57
CA PHE A 5 13.89 39.09 28.15
C PHE A 5 14.30 39.16 29.61
N ALA A 6 15.21 40.06 29.97
CA ALA A 6 15.60 40.30 31.35
C ALA A 6 14.40 40.77 32.20
N SER A 7 13.57 41.69 31.69
CA SER A 7 12.37 42.15 32.39
C SER A 7 11.34 41.04 32.57
N ALA A 8 11.15 40.16 31.57
CA ALA A 8 10.23 39.04 31.66
C ALA A 8 10.75 37.93 32.58
N SER A 9 12.07 37.71 32.63
CA SER A 9 12.69 36.72 33.51
C SER A 9 12.57 37.08 34.98
N ALA A 10 12.66 38.37 35.32
CA ALA A 10 12.57 38.89 36.69
C ALA A 10 11.16 38.85 37.31
N ILE A 11 10.11 38.49 36.55
CA ILE A 11 8.75 38.39 37.07
C ILE A 11 8.58 37.11 37.90
N ASN A 12 8.16 37.26 39.16
CA ASN A 12 7.95 36.13 40.07
C ASN A 12 6.62 35.38 39.83
N ASP A 13 5.57 36.07 39.37
CA ASP A 13 4.29 35.44 39.04
C ASP A 13 4.36 34.73 37.69
N GLN A 14 4.20 33.40 37.69
CA GLN A 14 4.26 32.57 36.49
C GLN A 14 3.22 32.98 35.44
N ARG A 15 2.01 33.38 35.84
CA ARG A 15 0.95 33.74 34.88
C ARG A 15 1.30 35.03 34.14
N GLN A 16 1.73 36.05 34.88
CA GLN A 16 2.19 37.31 34.29
C GLN A 16 3.45 37.13 33.46
N LYS A 17 4.37 36.26 33.89
CA LYS A 17 5.58 35.90 33.14
C LYS A 17 5.23 35.31 31.77
N ILE A 18 4.29 34.36 31.72
CA ILE A 18 3.82 33.76 30.46
C ILE A 18 3.16 34.80 29.54
N GLU A 19 2.28 35.66 30.07
CA GLU A 19 1.62 36.72 29.30
C GLU A 19 2.64 37.68 28.67
N GLN A 20 3.64 38.11 29.44
CA GLN A 20 4.70 38.99 28.93
C GLN A 20 5.53 38.32 27.84
N TYR A 21 5.89 37.04 28.01
CA TYR A 21 6.58 36.31 26.94
C TYR A 21 5.71 36.10 25.70
N LYS A 22 4.39 35.94 25.85
CA LYS A 22 3.46 35.87 24.69
C LYS A 22 3.39 37.19 23.92
N LEU A 23 3.44 38.34 24.60
CA LEU A 23 3.52 39.66 23.97
C LEU A 23 4.83 39.85 23.20
N ILE A 24 5.94 39.37 23.77
CA ILE A 24 7.23 39.39 23.07
C ILE A 24 7.18 38.47 21.85
N LEU A 25 6.61 37.27 22.01
CA LEU A 25 6.43 36.31 20.92
C LEU A 25 5.60 36.89 19.76
N SER A 26 4.48 37.55 20.04
CA SER A 26 3.66 38.18 18.99
C SER A 26 4.43 39.27 18.23
N THR A 27 5.29 40.01 18.93
CA THR A 27 6.17 41.01 18.32
C THR A 27 7.23 40.37 17.42
N VAL A 28 7.80 39.24 17.85
CA VAL A 28 8.80 38.47 17.08
C VAL A 28 8.18 37.83 15.83
N ILE A 29 6.96 37.31 15.93
CA ILE A 29 6.25 36.76 14.77
C ILE A 29 5.88 37.89 13.78
N ALA A 30 5.44 39.04 14.29
CA ALA A 30 5.10 40.20 13.46
C ALA A 30 6.30 40.80 12.72
N SER A 31 7.52 40.66 13.26
CA SER A 31 8.73 41.16 12.59
C SER A 31 9.21 40.28 11.43
N ASN A 32 8.74 39.02 11.33
CA ASN A 32 9.14 38.02 10.34
C ASN A 32 10.68 37.86 10.20
N ASP A 33 11.43 38.21 11.25
CA ASP A 33 12.90 38.13 11.25
C ASP A 33 13.35 36.83 11.93
N VAL A 34 13.93 35.94 11.12
CA VAL A 34 14.48 34.64 11.55
C VAL A 34 15.49 34.80 12.68
N THR A 35 16.31 35.85 12.65
CA THR A 35 17.34 36.10 13.65
C THR A 35 16.71 36.38 15.01
N GLN A 36 15.58 37.11 15.03
CA GLN A 36 14.86 37.40 16.26
C GLN A 36 14.16 36.17 16.82
N ALA A 37 13.58 35.36 15.95
CA ALA A 37 13.00 34.07 16.32
C ALA A 37 14.04 33.15 16.97
N LYS A 38 15.23 33.01 16.35
CA LYS A 38 16.33 32.20 16.91
C LYS A 38 16.77 32.70 18.30
N LYS A 39 16.94 34.01 18.48
CA LYS A 39 17.27 34.59 19.80
C LYS A 39 16.19 34.35 20.85
N PHE A 40 14.91 34.40 20.46
CA PHE A 40 13.81 34.07 21.34
C PHE A 40 13.86 32.59 21.76
N ILE A 41 14.14 31.69 20.81
CA ILE A 41 14.27 30.24 21.05
C ILE A 41 15.43 29.94 22.01
N ASP A 42 16.59 30.54 21.80
CA ASP A 42 17.76 30.37 22.68
C ASP A 42 17.44 30.81 24.11
N HIS A 43 16.70 31.90 24.27
CA HIS A 43 16.29 32.41 25.59
C HIS A 43 15.26 31.51 26.27
N ILE A 44 14.22 31.02 25.57
CA ILE A 44 13.22 30.15 26.21
C ILE A 44 13.76 28.76 26.55
N LEU A 45 14.82 28.31 25.86
CA LEU A 45 15.48 27.04 26.12
C LEU A 45 16.65 27.16 27.11
N SER A 46 17.00 28.38 27.53
CA SER A 46 18.00 28.61 28.57
C SER A 46 17.49 28.18 29.94
N ASP A 47 18.42 27.96 30.87
CA ASP A 47 18.07 27.60 32.26
C ASP A 47 17.45 28.77 33.06
N ASP A 48 17.40 29.98 32.48
CA ASP A 48 16.75 31.15 33.10
C ASP A 48 15.21 31.06 33.05
N VAL A 49 14.67 30.22 32.17
CA VAL A 49 13.23 30.04 31.99
C VAL A 49 12.79 28.70 32.57
N PRO A 50 11.84 28.69 33.53
CA PRO A 50 11.33 27.44 34.08
C PRO A 50 10.70 26.56 33.00
N LEU A 51 10.96 25.25 33.04
CA LEU A 51 10.53 24.28 32.02
C LEU A 51 9.04 24.36 31.66
N VAL A 52 8.16 24.58 32.65
CA VAL A 52 6.71 24.72 32.44
C VAL A 52 6.39 25.92 31.54
N VAL A 53 7.10 27.04 31.75
CA VAL A 53 6.96 28.25 30.94
C VAL A 53 7.52 27.99 29.54
N SER A 54 8.69 27.37 29.43
CA SER A 54 9.30 27.02 28.14
C SER A 54 8.38 26.13 27.29
N ARG A 55 7.77 25.09 27.87
CA ARG A 55 6.81 24.21 27.17
C ARG A 55 5.61 24.98 26.62
N GLN A 56 4.99 25.83 27.45
CA GLN A 56 3.81 26.60 27.06
C GLN A 56 4.14 27.61 25.95
N LEU A 57 5.28 28.30 26.06
CA LEU A 57 5.72 29.28 25.08
C LEU A 57 6.08 28.60 23.76
N LEU A 58 6.80 27.49 23.81
CA LEU A 58 7.19 26.74 22.62
C LEU A 58 5.97 26.12 21.92
N GLN A 59 4.96 25.65 22.67
CA GLN A 59 3.70 25.20 22.10
C GLN A 59 2.95 26.33 21.39
N THR A 60 2.91 27.52 22.01
CA THR A 60 2.30 28.71 21.40
C THR A 60 3.07 29.12 20.14
N PHE A 61 4.41 29.10 20.20
CA PHE A 61 5.29 29.37 19.07
C PHE A 61 5.02 28.39 17.91
N ALA A 62 4.94 27.09 18.20
CA ALA A 62 4.67 26.06 17.21
C ALA A 62 3.30 26.26 16.54
N GLN A 63 2.26 26.63 17.29
CA GLN A 63 0.93 26.94 16.75
C GLN A 63 0.95 28.15 15.82
N GLU A 64 1.72 29.17 16.17
CA GLU A 64 1.81 30.42 15.40
C GLU A 64 2.84 30.38 14.26
N LEU A 65 3.70 29.35 14.21
CA LEU A 65 4.73 29.17 13.19
C LEU A 65 4.17 29.29 11.77
N GLY A 66 2.93 28.84 11.56
CA GLY A 66 2.24 28.87 10.26
C GLY A 66 1.98 30.27 9.69
N ARG A 67 2.19 31.35 10.46
CA ARG A 67 2.03 32.73 10.01
C ARG A 67 3.25 33.30 9.30
N LEU A 68 4.42 32.69 9.49
CA LEU A 68 5.67 33.15 8.87
C LEU A 68 5.74 32.70 7.41
N GLU A 69 6.72 33.21 6.66
CA GLU A 69 6.97 32.70 5.31
C GLU A 69 7.47 31.24 5.32
N PRO A 70 7.09 30.39 4.34
CA PRO A 70 7.43 28.96 4.33
C PRO A 70 8.92 28.65 4.53
N GLU A 71 9.80 29.46 3.95
CA GLU A 71 11.25 29.24 4.07
C GLU A 71 11.77 29.59 5.47
N SER A 72 11.30 30.70 6.04
CA SER A 72 11.54 31.07 7.44
C SER A 72 11.01 30.01 8.41
N GLN A 73 9.83 29.44 8.13
CA GLN A 73 9.25 28.36 8.94
C GLN A 73 10.16 27.13 8.98
N LYS A 74 10.70 26.71 7.84
CA LYS A 74 11.65 25.57 7.76
C LYS A 74 12.92 25.87 8.54
N GLU A 75 13.54 27.02 8.31
CA GLU A 75 14.79 27.38 8.96
C GLU A 75 14.63 27.44 10.49
N ILE A 76 13.55 28.06 10.97
CA ILE A 76 13.25 28.17 12.40
C ILE A 76 12.90 26.79 12.98
N GLY A 77 12.07 26.00 12.30
CA GLY A 77 11.67 24.68 12.79
C GLY A 77 12.85 23.73 12.94
N HIS A 78 13.76 23.68 11.96
CA HIS A 78 15.01 22.92 12.06
C HIS A 78 15.91 23.42 13.19
N TYR A 79 16.01 24.75 13.35
CA TYR A 79 16.76 25.34 14.44
C TYR A 79 16.21 24.91 15.81
N ILE A 80 14.90 24.96 16.01
CA ILE A 80 14.25 24.52 17.25
C ILE A 80 14.55 23.05 17.54
N LEU A 81 14.38 22.17 16.54
CA LEU A 81 14.61 20.74 16.72
C LEU A 81 16.06 20.45 17.12
N ASN A 82 17.03 21.13 16.51
CA ASN A 82 18.44 21.01 16.85
C ASN A 82 18.75 21.47 18.28
N GLN A 83 18.17 22.59 18.72
CA GLN A 83 18.38 23.11 20.07
C GLN A 83 17.70 22.26 21.15
N ILE A 84 16.57 21.64 20.82
CA ILE A 84 15.81 20.79 21.75
C ILE A 84 16.41 19.39 21.86
N GLN A 85 17.15 18.91 20.85
CA GLN A 85 17.69 17.55 20.78
C GLN A 85 18.32 17.04 22.09
N PRO A 86 19.13 17.81 22.85
CA PRO A 86 19.73 17.35 24.11
C PRO A 86 18.71 17.09 25.23
N ARG A 87 17.52 17.72 25.18
CA ARG A 87 16.45 17.64 26.18
C ARG A 87 15.12 17.20 25.56
N VAL A 88 15.15 16.47 24.44
CA VAL A 88 13.98 16.15 23.61
C VAL A 88 12.84 15.48 24.38
N VAL A 89 13.17 14.59 25.32
CA VAL A 89 12.21 13.89 26.20
C VAL A 89 11.37 14.88 27.04
N SER A 90 11.92 16.07 27.34
CA SER A 90 11.18 17.10 28.07
C SER A 90 10.22 17.90 27.19
N PHE A 91 10.30 17.81 25.87
CA PHE A 91 9.53 18.64 24.92
C PHE A 91 8.82 17.82 23.84
N GLU A 92 8.51 16.55 24.10
CA GLU A 92 7.95 15.61 23.11
C GLU A 92 6.70 16.14 22.39
N GLU A 93 5.77 16.76 23.12
CA GLU A 93 4.55 17.31 22.54
C GLU A 93 4.84 18.47 21.58
N GLN A 94 5.76 19.37 21.95
CA GLN A 94 6.13 20.51 21.12
C GLN A 94 6.92 20.05 19.89
N VAL A 95 7.81 19.07 20.05
CA VAL A 95 8.58 18.45 18.96
C VAL A 95 7.65 17.79 17.96
N LEU A 96 6.60 17.09 18.41
CA LEU A 96 5.59 16.51 17.53
C LEU A 96 4.92 17.58 16.67
N ILE A 97 4.39 18.64 17.28
CA ILE A 97 3.67 19.71 16.56
C ILE A 97 4.58 20.36 15.51
N ILE A 98 5.84 20.61 15.86
CA ILE A 98 6.82 21.22 14.94
C ILE A 98 7.11 20.29 13.77
N ARG A 99 7.33 18.99 14.03
CA ARG A 99 7.58 18.00 12.97
C ARG A 99 6.40 17.82 12.04
N GLU A 100 5.18 17.79 12.57
CA GLU A 100 3.96 17.74 11.73
C GLU A 100 3.90 18.94 10.78
N LYS A 101 4.07 20.16 11.29
CA LYS A 101 4.06 21.37 10.46
C LYS A 101 5.17 21.40 9.42
N LEU A 102 6.38 21.00 9.80
CA LEU A 102 7.51 20.91 8.86
C LEU A 102 7.24 19.88 7.77
N ALA A 103 6.66 18.74 8.13
CA ALA A 103 6.30 17.70 7.17
C ALA A 103 5.23 18.20 6.19
N ASP A 104 4.19 18.88 6.68
CA ASP A 104 3.13 19.46 5.83
C ASP A 104 3.69 20.49 4.82
N LEU A 105 4.69 21.29 5.23
CA LEU A 105 5.39 22.22 4.33
C LEU A 105 6.19 21.49 3.25
N TYR A 106 6.96 20.46 3.63
CA TYR A 106 7.72 19.68 2.65
C TYR A 106 6.80 18.90 1.71
N GLU A 107 5.66 18.42 2.21
CA GLU A 107 4.63 17.76 1.41
C GLU A 107 4.01 18.73 0.39
N ALA A 108 3.69 19.96 0.80
CA ALA A 108 3.18 20.99 -0.10
C ALA A 108 4.17 21.36 -1.22
N GLU A 109 5.48 21.21 -0.97
CA GLU A 109 6.56 21.42 -1.94
C GLU A 109 6.93 20.15 -2.73
N GLN A 110 6.17 19.06 -2.57
CA GLN A 110 6.43 17.76 -3.22
C GLN A 110 7.81 17.17 -2.88
N GLN A 111 8.38 17.53 -1.73
CA GLN A 111 9.62 16.96 -1.21
C GLN A 111 9.31 15.79 -0.27
N TRP A 112 8.79 14.70 -0.84
CA TRP A 112 8.20 13.59 -0.10
C TRP A 112 9.19 12.90 0.85
N SER A 113 10.39 12.56 0.38
CA SER A 113 11.44 11.95 1.22
C SER A 113 11.81 12.80 2.43
N LYS A 114 11.89 14.12 2.28
CA LYS A 114 12.20 15.01 3.41
C LYS A 114 11.04 15.08 4.39
N ALA A 115 9.80 15.17 3.91
CA ALA A 115 8.62 15.11 4.77
C ALA A 115 8.59 13.80 5.59
N ALA A 116 8.87 12.67 4.93
CA ALA A 116 8.95 11.37 5.57
C ALA A 116 10.05 11.29 6.64
N GLN A 117 11.25 11.84 6.36
CA GLN A 117 12.36 11.92 7.32
C GLN A 117 12.04 12.78 8.55
N ILE A 118 11.29 13.87 8.37
CA ILE A 118 10.85 14.71 9.50
C ILE A 118 9.89 13.93 10.39
N LEU A 119 8.91 13.24 9.81
CA LEU A 119 7.93 12.45 10.56
C LEU A 119 8.53 11.20 11.20
N SER A 120 9.49 10.54 10.54
CA SER A 120 10.16 9.34 11.07
C SER A 120 10.98 9.62 12.32
N GLY A 121 11.38 10.87 12.55
CA GLY A 121 12.04 11.27 13.78
C GLY A 121 11.14 11.22 15.02
N ILE A 122 9.81 11.20 14.86
CA ILE A 122 8.85 11.15 15.98
C ILE A 122 9.04 9.83 16.75
N ASP A 123 9.26 9.93 18.06
CA ASP A 123 9.32 8.75 18.92
C ASP A 123 7.89 8.21 19.14
N LEU A 124 7.51 7.22 18.33
CA LEU A 124 6.21 6.55 18.41
C LEU A 124 6.12 5.60 19.61
N ASP A 125 7.25 5.22 20.21
CA ASP A 125 7.36 4.26 21.31
C ASP A 125 7.59 4.94 22.67
N SER A 126 7.40 6.27 22.74
CA SER A 126 7.61 7.04 23.97
C SER A 126 6.94 6.39 25.18
N ALA A 127 7.75 6.09 26.20
CA ALA A 127 7.29 5.55 27.46
C ALA A 127 6.59 6.59 28.35
N MET A 128 6.76 7.88 28.05
CA MET A 128 6.23 8.99 28.85
C MET A 128 4.88 9.51 28.34
N ARG A 129 4.53 9.24 27.08
CA ARG A 129 3.23 9.61 26.51
C ARG A 129 2.40 8.35 26.25
N VAL A 130 1.15 8.36 26.72
CA VAL A 130 0.16 7.38 26.26
C VAL A 130 -0.21 7.76 24.82
N ILE A 131 0.48 7.15 23.86
CA ILE A 131 0.18 7.30 22.44
C ILE A 131 -0.81 6.20 22.08
N ASP A 132 -1.97 6.61 21.56
CA ASP A 132 -2.98 5.68 21.08
C ASP A 132 -2.48 4.89 19.86
N ASP A 133 -2.84 3.61 19.79
CA ASP A 133 -2.40 2.73 18.71
C ASP A 133 -2.92 3.21 17.35
N ALA A 134 -4.09 3.87 17.32
CA ALA A 134 -4.60 4.48 16.10
C ALA A 134 -3.75 5.68 15.63
N PHE A 135 -3.18 6.45 16.56
CA PHE A 135 -2.25 7.54 16.22
C PHE A 135 -0.94 7.00 15.66
N ARG A 136 -0.38 5.96 16.29
CA ARG A 136 0.83 5.28 15.80
C ARG A 136 0.62 4.73 14.40
N LEU A 137 -0.49 4.02 14.19
CA LEU A 137 -0.86 3.48 12.90
C LEU A 137 -0.99 4.58 11.84
N SER A 138 -1.70 5.67 12.16
CA SER A 138 -1.86 6.83 11.26
C SER A 138 -0.52 7.41 10.83
N LYS A 139 0.44 7.56 11.76
CA LYS A 139 1.78 8.06 11.43
C LYS A 139 2.59 7.08 10.61
N CYS A 140 2.60 5.79 10.93
CA CYS A 140 3.29 4.79 10.13
C CYS A 140 2.75 4.72 8.69
N VAL A 141 1.42 4.74 8.53
CA VAL A 141 0.73 4.80 7.23
C VAL A 141 1.16 6.05 6.47
N LYS A 142 1.11 7.23 7.09
CA LYS A 142 1.51 8.49 6.43
C LYS A 142 2.97 8.48 5.99
N ILE A 143 3.88 8.01 6.84
CA ILE A 143 5.32 7.94 6.53
C ILE A 143 5.57 6.98 5.36
N ALA A 144 4.96 5.79 5.39
CA ALA A 144 5.07 4.83 4.29
C ALA A 144 4.54 5.41 2.97
N SER A 145 3.40 6.11 2.98
CA SER A 145 2.88 6.79 1.80
C SER A 145 3.86 7.80 1.22
N LEU A 146 4.47 8.65 2.07
CA LEU A 146 5.43 9.66 1.61
C LEU A 146 6.69 9.03 0.98
N TYR A 147 7.19 7.91 1.53
CA TYR A 147 8.31 7.21 0.92
C TYR A 147 7.94 6.56 -0.42
N LEU A 148 6.72 6.02 -0.55
CA LEU A 148 6.24 5.44 -1.81
C LEU A 148 6.07 6.48 -2.93
N GLU A 149 5.70 7.73 -2.61
CA GLU A 149 5.60 8.81 -3.59
C GLU A 149 6.96 9.21 -4.19
N ASP A 150 8.08 8.90 -3.50
CA ASP A 150 9.46 9.14 -3.98
C ASP A 150 10.15 7.85 -4.45
N ASP A 151 9.39 6.80 -4.74
CA ASP A 151 9.88 5.47 -5.13
C ASP A 151 10.87 4.80 -4.12
N ASP A 152 10.88 5.25 -2.86
CA ASP A 152 11.72 4.70 -1.79
C ASP A 152 11.02 3.53 -1.08
N ALA A 153 10.93 2.41 -1.80
CA ALA A 153 10.26 1.20 -1.32
C ALA A 153 10.90 0.62 -0.04
N ILE A 154 12.22 0.76 0.12
CA ILE A 154 12.97 0.19 1.25
C ILE A 154 12.56 0.87 2.56
N ASN A 155 12.59 2.22 2.58
CA ASN A 155 12.18 2.95 3.77
C ASN A 155 10.66 2.83 4.00
N ALA A 156 9.86 2.73 2.94
CA ALA A 156 8.43 2.46 3.07
C ALA A 156 8.16 1.10 3.76
N GLU A 157 8.87 0.04 3.37
CA GLU A 157 8.71 -1.32 3.94
C GLU A 157 8.87 -1.32 5.46
N ALA A 158 9.88 -0.61 5.97
CA ALA A 158 10.14 -0.53 7.41
C ALA A 158 8.92 -0.01 8.19
N PHE A 159 8.22 1.00 7.66
CA PHE A 159 7.02 1.56 8.30
C PHE A 159 5.76 0.74 8.04
N ILE A 160 5.66 0.04 6.91
CA ILE A 160 4.60 -0.93 6.63
C ILE A 160 4.67 -2.10 7.63
N ASN A 161 5.87 -2.64 7.85
CA ASN A 161 6.09 -3.72 8.82
C ASN A 161 5.72 -3.27 10.24
N LYS A 162 6.06 -2.04 10.64
CA LYS A 162 5.61 -1.48 11.92
C LYS A 162 4.10 -1.34 12.01
N ALA A 163 3.45 -0.83 10.96
CA ALA A 163 1.99 -0.70 10.91
C ALA A 163 1.27 -2.05 10.96
N SER A 164 1.86 -3.13 10.42
CA SER A 164 1.27 -4.47 10.40
C SER A 164 0.89 -4.99 11.78
N PHE A 165 1.69 -4.69 12.81
CA PHE A 165 1.44 -5.11 14.19
C PHE A 165 0.32 -4.31 14.86
N LEU A 166 -0.01 -3.12 14.35
CA LEU A 166 -1.01 -2.22 14.93
C LEU A 166 -2.38 -2.38 14.28
N VAL A 167 -2.43 -2.78 13.01
CA VAL A 167 -3.67 -2.88 12.21
C VAL A 167 -4.63 -3.93 12.75
N SER A 168 -4.14 -5.02 13.33
CA SER A 168 -5.00 -6.07 13.90
C SER A 168 -5.84 -5.58 15.09
N ASN A 169 -5.35 -4.56 15.80
CA ASN A 169 -5.98 -4.03 17.01
C ASN A 169 -6.77 -2.74 16.73
N SER A 170 -6.61 -2.15 15.54
CA SER A 170 -7.27 -0.91 15.14
C SER A 170 -8.75 -1.16 14.80
N GLN A 171 -9.65 -0.47 15.49
CA GLN A 171 -11.08 -0.41 15.17
C GLN A 171 -11.41 0.59 14.04
N ASN A 172 -10.42 1.35 13.56
CA ASN A 172 -10.63 2.37 12.55
C ASN A 172 -10.59 1.76 11.14
N GLU A 173 -11.76 1.57 10.54
CA GLU A 173 -11.91 0.99 9.20
C GLU A 173 -11.17 1.79 8.12
N VAL A 174 -11.10 3.12 8.25
CA VAL A 174 -10.41 4.00 7.29
C VAL A 174 -8.92 3.74 7.30
N LEU A 175 -8.29 3.75 8.48
CA LEU A 175 -6.85 3.49 8.62
C LEU A 175 -6.48 2.09 8.16
N ASN A 176 -7.31 1.10 8.48
CA ASN A 176 -7.11 -0.29 8.05
C ASN A 176 -7.19 -0.40 6.52
N TRP A 177 -8.08 0.36 5.88
CA TRP A 177 -8.17 0.41 4.42
C TRP A 177 -6.96 1.10 3.80
N THR A 178 -6.56 2.28 4.29
CA THR A 178 -5.39 3.00 3.79
C THR A 178 -4.12 2.16 3.91
N TYR A 179 -3.93 1.47 5.03
CA TYR A 179 -2.83 0.53 5.21
C TYR A 179 -2.82 -0.59 4.16
N LYS A 180 -3.98 -1.19 3.86
CA LYS A 180 -4.07 -2.21 2.79
C LYS A 180 -3.67 -1.65 1.44
N VAL A 181 -4.13 -0.45 1.10
CA VAL A 181 -3.75 0.21 -0.17
C VAL A 181 -2.23 0.43 -0.24
N ILE A 182 -1.60 0.88 0.83
CA ILE A 182 -0.16 1.10 0.90
C ILE A 182 0.63 -0.21 0.69
N ILE A 183 0.22 -1.31 1.33
CA ILE A 183 0.86 -2.62 1.09
C ILE A 183 0.81 -2.99 -0.40
N LEU A 184 -0.33 -2.75 -1.05
CA LEU A 184 -0.52 -3.10 -2.46
C LEU A 184 0.31 -2.21 -3.39
N LEU A 185 0.43 -0.92 -3.07
CA LEU A 185 1.30 0.01 -3.79
C LEU A 185 2.77 -0.39 -3.63
N TRP A 186 3.23 -0.64 -2.40
CA TRP A 186 4.57 -1.15 -2.13
C TRP A 186 4.88 -2.44 -2.91
N GLY A 187 3.93 -3.39 -2.94
CA GLY A 187 4.06 -4.61 -3.72
C GLY A 187 4.10 -4.42 -5.24
N CYS A 188 3.43 -3.38 -5.79
CA CYS A 188 3.55 -3.03 -7.22
C CYS A 188 4.95 -2.40 -7.52
N VAL A 189 5.51 -1.60 -6.60
CA VAL A 189 6.80 -0.89 -6.79
C VAL A 189 8.01 -1.82 -6.63
N GLU A 190 8.10 -2.59 -5.54
CA GLU A 190 9.34 -3.30 -5.21
C GLU A 190 9.49 -4.65 -5.93
N VAL A 191 8.39 -5.40 -6.06
CA VAL A 191 8.47 -6.83 -6.45
C VAL A 191 7.94 -7.08 -7.86
N LEU A 192 7.49 -6.06 -8.59
CA LEU A 192 6.77 -6.19 -9.86
C LEU A 192 5.62 -7.24 -9.79
N LYS A 193 5.05 -7.45 -8.59
CA LYS A 193 3.99 -8.46 -8.34
C LYS A 193 2.62 -7.96 -8.78
N PHE A 194 2.57 -7.33 -9.94
CA PHE A 194 1.40 -6.72 -10.53
C PHE A 194 0.17 -7.65 -10.61
N SER A 195 0.37 -8.95 -10.82
CA SER A 195 -0.71 -9.96 -10.84
C SER A 195 -1.39 -10.11 -9.48
N ILE A 196 -0.59 -10.21 -8.40
CA ILE A 196 -1.07 -10.38 -7.03
C ILE A 196 -1.72 -9.08 -6.55
N CYS A 197 -1.08 -7.94 -6.83
CA CYS A 197 -1.62 -6.64 -6.42
C CYS A 197 -2.96 -6.35 -7.09
N ALA A 198 -3.10 -6.68 -8.38
CA ALA A 198 -4.35 -6.46 -9.10
C ALA A 198 -5.51 -7.32 -8.56
N GLU A 199 -5.26 -8.60 -8.22
CA GLU A 199 -6.26 -9.48 -7.60
C GLU A 199 -6.67 -8.96 -6.22
N HIS A 200 -5.72 -8.46 -5.43
CA HIS A 200 -6.01 -7.93 -4.10
C HIS A 200 -6.70 -6.56 -4.15
N PHE A 201 -6.37 -5.68 -5.10
CA PHE A 201 -7.11 -4.44 -5.32
C PHE A 201 -8.57 -4.74 -5.68
N VAL A 202 -8.80 -5.69 -6.60
CA VAL A 202 -10.16 -6.15 -6.94
C VAL A 202 -10.87 -6.74 -5.73
N PHE A 203 -10.20 -7.59 -4.96
CA PHE A 203 -10.75 -8.13 -3.71
C PHE A 203 -11.12 -7.01 -2.72
N CYS A 204 -10.25 -6.02 -2.52
CA CYS A 204 -10.52 -4.88 -1.65
C CYS A 204 -11.70 -4.04 -2.14
N ILE A 205 -11.81 -3.80 -3.45
CA ILE A 205 -12.93 -3.06 -4.06
C ILE A 205 -14.26 -3.82 -3.92
N LEU A 206 -14.23 -5.15 -3.95
CA LEU A 206 -15.42 -6.02 -3.86
C LEU A 206 -15.84 -6.32 -2.42
N THR A 207 -14.89 -6.41 -1.48
CA THR A 207 -15.15 -6.85 -0.10
C THR A 207 -15.16 -5.72 0.92
N VAL A 208 -14.44 -4.63 0.68
CA VAL A 208 -14.41 -3.48 1.59
C VAL A 208 -15.39 -2.43 1.10
N ARG A 209 -16.28 -1.97 1.99
CA ARG A 209 -17.08 -0.76 1.77
C ARG A 209 -16.12 0.41 1.59
N VAL A 210 -15.89 0.80 0.34
CA VAL A 210 -15.02 1.95 0.07
C VAL A 210 -15.68 3.20 0.63
N ILE A 211 -14.92 3.92 1.45
CA ILE A 211 -15.42 4.99 2.34
C ILE A 211 -15.79 6.25 1.54
N ASN A 212 -15.18 6.49 0.37
CA ASN A 212 -15.44 7.64 -0.50
C ASN A 212 -15.24 7.30 -2.00
N GLU A 213 -15.96 8.00 -2.89
CA GLU A 213 -15.94 7.81 -4.36
C GLU A 213 -14.58 8.12 -4.98
N GLU A 214 -13.85 9.12 -4.47
CA GLU A 214 -12.49 9.46 -4.95
C GLU A 214 -11.46 8.36 -4.65
N ALA A 215 -11.50 7.80 -3.43
CA ALA A 215 -10.63 6.70 -3.03
C ALA A 215 -10.93 5.42 -3.84
N LEU A 216 -12.21 5.22 -4.19
CA LEU A 216 -12.63 4.14 -5.10
C LEU A 216 -12.07 4.33 -6.51
N GLU A 217 -12.13 5.55 -7.06
CA GLU A 217 -11.59 5.86 -8.38
C GLU A 217 -10.07 5.61 -8.43
N GLN A 218 -9.33 6.06 -7.42
CA GLN A 218 -7.89 5.83 -7.30
C GLN A 218 -7.55 4.34 -7.21
N ALA A 219 -8.26 3.59 -6.36
CA ALA A 219 -8.04 2.15 -6.21
C ALA A 219 -8.35 1.38 -7.51
N LEU A 220 -9.43 1.74 -8.21
CA LEU A 220 -9.76 1.15 -9.51
C LEU A 220 -8.71 1.49 -10.57
N SER A 221 -8.23 2.74 -10.61
CA SER A 221 -7.17 3.17 -11.51
C SER A 221 -5.87 2.39 -11.27
N ALA A 222 -5.48 2.21 -10.00
CA ALA A 222 -4.32 1.40 -9.61
C ALA A 222 -4.50 -0.08 -9.99
N ALA A 223 -5.70 -0.65 -9.77
CA ALA A 223 -6.01 -2.02 -10.15
C ALA A 223 -5.87 -2.25 -11.67
N VAL A 224 -6.42 -1.33 -12.48
CA VAL A 224 -6.32 -1.37 -13.94
C VAL A 224 -4.87 -1.23 -14.38
N THR A 225 -4.12 -0.30 -13.77
CA THR A 225 -2.70 -0.07 -14.08
C THR A 225 -1.85 -1.32 -13.77
N CYS A 226 -1.93 -1.87 -12.55
CA CYS A 226 -1.20 -3.09 -12.20
C CYS A 226 -1.67 -4.28 -13.09
N THR A 227 -2.95 -4.39 -13.46
CA THR A 227 -3.40 -5.44 -14.41
C THR A 227 -2.78 -5.30 -15.81
N ILE A 228 -2.68 -4.08 -16.33
CA ILE A 228 -2.08 -3.81 -17.64
C ILE A 228 -0.58 -4.17 -17.63
N LEU A 229 0.14 -3.77 -16.57
CA LEU A 229 1.58 -3.98 -16.39
C LEU A 229 1.96 -5.43 -16.03
N ALA A 230 1.03 -6.24 -15.52
CA ALA A 230 1.29 -7.64 -15.19
C ALA A 230 1.73 -8.47 -16.41
N ALA A 231 2.61 -9.45 -16.18
CA ALA A 231 3.00 -10.42 -17.19
C ALA A 231 1.78 -11.20 -17.72
N ALA A 232 1.82 -11.58 -19.00
CA ALA A 232 0.74 -12.35 -19.60
C ALA A 232 0.56 -13.70 -18.88
N GLY A 233 -0.68 -14.01 -18.46
CA GLY A 233 -0.98 -15.25 -17.75
C GLY A 233 -2.45 -15.40 -17.36
N PRO A 234 -2.84 -16.55 -16.80
CA PRO A 234 -4.23 -16.86 -16.43
C PRO A 234 -4.79 -15.92 -15.36
N GLN A 235 -3.95 -15.56 -14.37
CA GLN A 235 -4.34 -14.65 -13.28
C GLN A 235 -4.66 -13.25 -13.81
N ARG A 236 -3.75 -12.66 -14.60
CA ARG A 236 -3.97 -11.37 -15.27
C ARG A 236 -5.25 -11.36 -16.11
N SER A 237 -5.51 -12.43 -16.86
CA SER A 237 -6.68 -12.52 -17.73
C SER A 237 -8.00 -12.57 -16.94
N ARG A 238 -8.02 -13.26 -15.79
CA ARG A 238 -9.18 -13.26 -14.87
C ARG A 238 -9.44 -11.86 -14.30
N VAL A 239 -8.41 -11.19 -13.80
CA VAL A 239 -8.54 -9.85 -13.22
C VAL A 239 -8.99 -8.82 -14.26
N LEU A 240 -8.43 -8.90 -15.47
CA LEU A 240 -8.83 -8.05 -16.60
C LEU A 240 -10.30 -8.23 -16.97
N ALA A 241 -10.81 -9.47 -16.99
CA ALA A 241 -12.21 -9.76 -17.25
C ALA A 241 -13.14 -9.19 -16.15
N THR A 242 -12.71 -9.25 -14.89
CA THR A 242 -13.45 -8.65 -13.76
C THR A 242 -13.51 -7.14 -13.88
N LEU A 243 -12.37 -6.48 -14.12
CA LEU A 243 -12.29 -5.02 -14.25
C LEU A 243 -13.02 -4.49 -15.49
N TYR A 244 -13.03 -5.26 -16.59
CA TYR A 244 -13.78 -4.88 -17.80
C TYR A 244 -15.30 -4.90 -17.60
N LYS A 245 -15.81 -5.87 -16.83
CA LYS A 245 -17.25 -6.02 -16.53
C LYS A 245 -17.73 -5.04 -15.45
N ASP A 246 -16.83 -4.41 -14.72
CA ASP A 246 -17.18 -3.42 -13.71
C ASP A 246 -17.51 -2.07 -14.38
N GLU A 247 -18.79 -1.69 -14.36
CA GLU A 247 -19.25 -0.42 -14.95
C GLU A 247 -18.54 0.81 -14.33
N ARG A 248 -18.05 0.71 -13.10
CA ARG A 248 -17.32 1.81 -12.45
C ARG A 248 -16.00 2.10 -13.16
N CYS A 249 -15.38 1.08 -13.75
CA CYS A 249 -14.16 1.25 -14.53
C CYS A 249 -14.38 2.11 -15.76
N SER A 250 -15.60 2.14 -16.35
CA SER A 250 -15.85 2.87 -17.60
C SER A 250 -15.70 4.39 -17.46
N LYS A 251 -15.73 4.91 -16.23
CA LYS A 251 -15.54 6.33 -15.92
C LYS A 251 -14.06 6.73 -15.85
N LEU A 252 -13.14 5.76 -15.74
CA LEU A 252 -11.72 6.03 -15.55
C LEU A 252 -11.05 6.53 -16.83
N LYS A 253 -10.15 7.50 -16.70
CA LYS A 253 -9.31 7.99 -17.82
C LYS A 253 -8.45 6.89 -18.45
N ILE A 254 -8.09 5.85 -17.69
CA ILE A 254 -7.29 4.70 -18.14
C ILE A 254 -8.15 3.61 -18.80
N TYR A 255 -9.48 3.66 -18.66
CA TYR A 255 -10.38 2.67 -19.25
C TYR A 255 -10.21 2.48 -20.76
N PRO A 256 -9.98 3.51 -21.58
CA PRO A 256 -9.72 3.33 -22.99
C PRO A 256 -8.46 2.50 -23.27
N ILE A 257 -7.48 2.40 -22.36
CA ILE A 257 -6.31 1.51 -22.51
C ILE A 257 -6.71 0.07 -22.23
N LEU A 258 -7.55 -0.15 -21.22
CA LEU A 258 -8.17 -1.44 -20.93
C LEU A 258 -9.12 -1.89 -22.08
N GLN A 259 -9.76 -0.93 -22.76
CA GLN A 259 -10.65 -1.15 -23.91
C GLN A 259 -9.89 -1.16 -25.26
N LYS A 260 -8.67 -0.58 -25.35
CA LYS A 260 -7.96 -0.40 -26.61
C LYS A 260 -7.51 -1.74 -27.18
N LYS A 261 -8.34 -2.22 -28.10
CA LYS A 261 -8.01 -2.82 -29.40
C LYS A 261 -6.52 -2.74 -29.79
N ALA A 262 -5.67 -3.59 -29.22
CA ALA A 262 -4.64 -4.20 -30.02
C ALA A 262 -5.33 -5.32 -30.80
N LEU A 263 -5.92 -4.95 -31.93
CA LEU A 263 -6.29 -5.94 -32.94
C LEU A 263 -4.97 -6.55 -33.38
N LEU A 264 -4.76 -7.82 -33.04
CA LEU A 264 -3.71 -8.60 -33.68
C LEU A 264 -3.98 -8.64 -35.20
N PRO A 265 -2.99 -8.98 -36.04
CA PRO A 265 -3.17 -9.13 -37.50
C PRO A 265 -4.37 -10.02 -37.89
N ASP A 266 -4.85 -10.82 -36.94
CA ASP A 266 -5.91 -11.81 -37.06
C ASP A 266 -7.33 -11.27 -36.72
N ASN A 267 -7.48 -9.95 -36.49
CA ASN A 267 -8.69 -9.25 -36.02
C ASN A 267 -9.19 -9.63 -34.61
N PHE A 268 -8.39 -10.33 -33.82
CA PHE A 268 -8.67 -10.57 -32.39
C PHE A 268 -8.14 -9.43 -31.53
N THR A 269 -8.86 -9.06 -30.48
CA THR A 269 -8.29 -8.22 -29.43
C THR A 269 -7.27 -9.00 -28.60
N VAL A 270 -6.35 -8.31 -27.92
CA VAL A 270 -5.42 -8.94 -26.96
C VAL A 270 -6.18 -9.73 -25.89
N LEU A 271 -7.37 -9.27 -25.50
CA LEU A 271 -8.25 -9.97 -24.57
C LEU A 271 -8.79 -11.27 -25.17
N ASP A 272 -9.30 -11.24 -26.41
CA ASP A 272 -9.79 -12.45 -27.09
C ASP A 272 -8.68 -13.49 -27.19
N ARG A 273 -7.46 -13.05 -27.56
CA ARG A 273 -6.31 -13.94 -27.65
C ARG A 273 -5.95 -14.55 -26.29
N ALA A 274 -5.93 -13.74 -25.23
CA ALA A 274 -5.64 -14.22 -23.88
C ALA A 274 -6.71 -15.19 -23.35
N MET A 275 -7.98 -14.94 -23.65
CA MET A 275 -9.09 -15.84 -23.27
C MET A 275 -9.01 -17.17 -24.03
N ILE A 276 -8.69 -17.14 -25.33
CA ILE A 276 -8.51 -18.37 -26.12
C ILE A 276 -7.35 -19.20 -25.57
N GLU A 277 -6.21 -18.57 -25.28
CA GLU A 277 -5.04 -19.26 -24.70
C GLU A 277 -5.35 -19.84 -23.30
N HIS A 278 -6.13 -19.12 -22.49
CA HIS A 278 -6.58 -19.62 -21.19
C HIS A 278 -7.53 -20.81 -21.32
N ASN A 279 -8.53 -20.72 -22.20
CA ASN A 279 -9.49 -21.80 -22.44
C ASN A 279 -8.78 -23.03 -23.00
N LEU A 280 -7.78 -22.84 -23.84
CA LEU A 280 -6.97 -23.92 -24.39
C LEU A 280 -6.09 -24.59 -23.32
N SER A 281 -5.48 -23.81 -22.41
CA SER A 281 -4.77 -24.36 -21.24
C SER A 281 -5.72 -25.04 -20.24
N SER A 282 -6.99 -24.64 -20.20
CA SER A 282 -8.01 -25.34 -19.41
C SER A 282 -8.40 -26.67 -20.07
N ALA A 283 -8.54 -26.67 -21.41
CA ALA A 283 -8.78 -27.89 -22.17
C ALA A 283 -7.65 -28.90 -22.00
N SER A 284 -6.38 -28.46 -21.94
CA SER A 284 -5.23 -29.36 -21.74
C SER A 284 -5.24 -30.11 -20.40
N LYS A 285 -6.03 -29.65 -19.42
CA LYS A 285 -6.18 -30.31 -18.11
C LYS A 285 -7.41 -31.22 -18.03
N LEU A 286 -8.33 -31.06 -18.97
CA LEU A 286 -9.62 -31.77 -18.99
C LEU A 286 -9.64 -32.90 -20.00
N TYR A 287 -8.84 -32.78 -21.06
CA TYR A 287 -8.78 -33.72 -22.16
C TYR A 287 -7.39 -34.31 -22.27
N THR A 288 -7.29 -35.61 -22.54
CA THR A 288 -6.04 -36.26 -22.96
C THR A 288 -5.73 -35.94 -24.42
N ASN A 289 -6.77 -35.87 -25.26
CA ASN A 289 -6.70 -35.44 -26.64
C ASN A 289 -8.04 -34.84 -27.10
N ILE A 290 -8.01 -34.01 -28.14
CA ILE A 290 -9.21 -33.40 -28.74
C ILE A 290 -8.95 -33.05 -30.22
N SER A 291 -9.96 -33.22 -31.07
CA SER A 291 -9.88 -32.80 -32.48
C SER A 291 -9.87 -31.28 -32.63
N PHE A 292 -9.20 -30.73 -33.65
CA PHE A 292 -9.19 -29.28 -33.87
C PHE A 292 -10.57 -28.70 -34.21
N ASP A 293 -11.49 -29.51 -34.75
CA ASP A 293 -12.87 -29.11 -35.02
C ASP A 293 -13.67 -28.89 -33.73
N GLU A 294 -13.58 -29.84 -32.79
CA GLU A 294 -14.22 -29.73 -31.48
C GLU A 294 -13.54 -28.66 -30.62
N LEU A 295 -12.21 -28.59 -30.66
CA LEU A 295 -11.44 -27.56 -29.96
C LEU A 295 -11.76 -26.16 -30.49
N GLY A 296 -11.86 -25.99 -31.80
CA GLY A 296 -12.29 -24.73 -32.41
C GLY A 296 -13.69 -24.32 -31.94
N THR A 297 -14.61 -25.28 -31.91
CA THR A 297 -15.98 -25.04 -31.40
C THR A 297 -15.98 -24.64 -29.93
N LEU A 298 -15.18 -25.31 -29.09
CA LEU A 298 -15.04 -25.02 -27.67
C LEU A 298 -14.42 -23.65 -27.39
N LEU A 299 -13.47 -23.23 -28.23
CA LEU A 299 -12.77 -21.95 -28.13
C LEU A 299 -13.50 -20.80 -28.85
N GLY A 300 -14.56 -21.10 -29.61
CA GLY A 300 -15.29 -20.11 -30.40
C GLY A 300 -14.50 -19.56 -31.60
N ILE A 301 -13.60 -20.35 -32.18
CA ILE A 301 -12.72 -19.97 -33.29
C ILE A 301 -12.67 -21.04 -34.39
N ALA A 302 -12.16 -20.67 -35.57
CA ALA A 302 -11.99 -21.62 -36.65
C ALA A 302 -10.91 -22.70 -36.31
N PRO A 303 -11.08 -23.96 -36.74
CA PRO A 303 -10.18 -25.07 -36.41
C PRO A 303 -8.70 -24.80 -36.74
N HIS A 304 -8.42 -24.29 -37.95
CA HIS A 304 -7.06 -23.92 -38.36
C HIS A 304 -6.43 -22.83 -37.48
N LYS A 305 -7.26 -21.95 -36.88
CA LYS A 305 -6.76 -20.96 -35.94
C LYS A 305 -6.42 -21.64 -34.62
N ALA A 306 -7.29 -22.51 -34.10
CA ALA A 306 -7.03 -23.26 -32.87
C ALA A 306 -5.69 -24.02 -32.95
N GLU A 307 -5.42 -24.69 -34.06
CA GLU A 307 -4.14 -25.37 -34.34
C GLU A 307 -2.95 -24.40 -34.26
N LYS A 308 -3.03 -23.25 -34.96
CA LYS A 308 -1.96 -22.24 -34.95
C LYS A 308 -1.70 -21.66 -33.55
N ILE A 309 -2.75 -21.48 -32.75
CA ILE A 309 -2.62 -21.00 -31.37
C ILE A 309 -1.99 -22.06 -30.48
N ALA A 310 -2.44 -23.31 -30.59
CA ALA A 310 -1.91 -24.43 -29.83
C ALA A 310 -0.43 -24.68 -30.16
N SER A 311 -0.07 -24.71 -31.44
CA SER A 311 1.32 -24.85 -31.90
C SER A 311 2.23 -23.78 -31.30
N ARG A 312 1.77 -22.52 -31.26
CA ARG A 312 2.54 -21.43 -30.62
C ARG A 312 2.67 -21.63 -29.12
N MET A 313 1.61 -22.04 -28.43
CA MET A 313 1.66 -22.25 -26.98
C MET A 313 2.59 -23.41 -26.59
N ILE A 314 2.65 -24.46 -27.40
CA ILE A 314 3.61 -25.56 -27.25
C ILE A 314 5.03 -25.07 -27.51
N TYR A 315 5.24 -24.32 -28.60
CA TYR A 315 6.55 -23.77 -28.95
C TYR A 315 7.12 -22.80 -27.88
N GLU A 316 6.25 -22.01 -27.24
CA GLU A 316 6.61 -21.07 -26.18
C GLU A 316 6.73 -21.73 -24.79
N ASP A 317 6.62 -23.07 -24.69
CA ASP A 317 6.65 -23.85 -23.45
C ASP A 317 5.59 -23.40 -22.41
N ARG A 318 4.46 -22.88 -22.88
CA ARG A 318 3.32 -22.45 -22.05
C ARG A 318 2.25 -23.53 -21.87
N MET A 319 2.38 -24.62 -22.61
CA MET A 319 1.51 -25.80 -22.59
C MET A 319 2.30 -26.98 -23.14
N ARG A 320 2.21 -28.15 -22.50
CA ARG A 320 2.85 -29.38 -22.98
C ARG A 320 1.86 -30.21 -23.79
N GLY A 321 2.35 -30.79 -24.87
CA GLY A 321 1.55 -31.58 -25.79
C GLY A 321 2.19 -31.72 -27.17
N SER A 322 1.60 -32.58 -27.98
CA SER A 322 2.00 -32.84 -29.36
C SER A 322 0.82 -32.69 -30.31
N ILE A 323 1.09 -32.28 -31.55
CA ILE A 323 0.07 -32.07 -32.59
C ILE A 323 0.25 -33.14 -33.67
N ASP A 324 -0.81 -33.92 -33.92
CA ASP A 324 -0.90 -34.77 -35.11
C ASP A 324 -1.66 -34.02 -36.20
N GLN A 325 -0.91 -33.56 -37.21
CA GLN A 325 -1.47 -32.79 -38.32
C GLN A 325 -2.22 -33.67 -39.34
N VAL A 326 -1.97 -34.98 -39.38
CA VAL A 326 -2.65 -35.91 -40.29
C VAL A 326 -4.04 -36.26 -39.77
N GLU A 327 -4.14 -36.52 -38.47
CA GLU A 327 -5.42 -36.81 -37.81
C GLU A 327 -6.17 -35.55 -37.36
N ALA A 328 -5.52 -34.38 -37.41
CA ALA A 328 -6.05 -33.09 -36.94
C ALA A 328 -6.46 -33.12 -35.45
N VAL A 329 -5.63 -33.76 -34.63
CA VAL A 329 -5.83 -33.94 -33.18
C VAL A 329 -4.64 -33.37 -32.43
N ILE A 330 -4.91 -32.73 -31.29
CA ILE A 330 -3.89 -32.37 -30.30
C ILE A 330 -3.91 -33.38 -29.14
N HIS A 331 -2.74 -33.84 -28.74
CA HIS A 331 -2.51 -34.66 -27.56
C HIS A 331 -1.89 -33.80 -26.47
N PHE A 332 -2.52 -33.76 -25.31
CA PHE A 332 -2.01 -33.01 -24.17
C PHE A 332 -1.17 -33.92 -23.28
N GLU A 333 -0.04 -33.42 -22.82
CA GLU A 333 0.83 -34.10 -21.86
C GLU A 333 0.55 -33.51 -20.48
N ASP A 334 0.32 -34.38 -19.50
CA ASP A 334 0.21 -33.99 -18.09
C ASP A 334 1.55 -34.25 -17.40
N ASP A 335 1.99 -33.33 -16.54
CA ASP A 335 3.28 -33.43 -15.82
C ASP A 335 3.25 -34.52 -14.73
N THR A 336 2.09 -35.14 -14.53
CA THR A 336 1.91 -36.20 -13.54
C THR A 336 2.37 -37.52 -14.13
N GLU A 337 3.54 -38.01 -13.69
CA GLU A 337 3.98 -39.38 -14.00
C GLU A 337 2.83 -40.36 -13.68
N GLU A 338 2.52 -41.29 -14.59
CA GLU A 338 1.39 -42.22 -14.44
C GLU A 338 1.44 -42.98 -13.09
N LEU A 339 2.66 -43.23 -12.59
CA LEU A 339 2.92 -43.82 -11.27
C LEU A 339 2.52 -42.90 -10.11
N GLN A 340 2.74 -41.59 -10.23
CA GLN A 340 2.32 -40.61 -9.22
C GLN A 340 0.80 -40.44 -9.19
N GLN A 341 0.11 -40.48 -10.33
CA GLN A 341 -1.35 -40.52 -10.36
C GLN A 341 -1.89 -41.79 -9.69
N TRP A 342 -1.24 -42.94 -9.93
CA TRP A 342 -1.60 -44.19 -9.28
C TRP A 342 -1.42 -44.12 -7.75
N ASP A 343 -0.30 -43.57 -7.28
CA ASP A 343 -0.07 -43.35 -5.85
C ASP A 343 -1.11 -42.41 -5.23
N GLN A 344 -1.48 -41.31 -5.91
CA GLN A 344 -2.52 -40.40 -5.45
C GLN A 344 -3.91 -41.08 -5.37
N GLN A 345 -4.23 -41.97 -6.31
CA GLN A 345 -5.48 -42.73 -6.26
C GLN A 345 -5.50 -43.73 -5.11
N ILE A 346 -4.37 -44.41 -4.82
CA ILE A 346 -4.23 -45.29 -3.66
C ILE A 346 -4.43 -44.50 -2.37
N VAL A 347 -3.79 -43.33 -2.24
CA VAL A 347 -3.95 -42.45 -1.08
C VAL A 347 -5.40 -42.01 -0.93
N GLY A 348 -6.05 -41.58 -2.02
CA GLY A 348 -7.46 -41.17 -2.02
C GLY A 348 -8.41 -42.30 -1.58
N LEU A 349 -8.17 -43.53 -2.03
CA LEU A 349 -8.93 -44.70 -1.61
C LEU A 349 -8.75 -45.00 -0.12
N CYS A 350 -7.51 -44.95 0.37
CA CYS A 350 -7.20 -45.14 1.79
C CYS A 350 -7.85 -44.05 2.67
N GLN A 351 -7.86 -42.80 2.20
CA GLN A 351 -8.53 -41.69 2.88
C GLN A 351 -10.04 -41.94 2.97
N ALA A 352 -10.67 -42.32 1.85
CA ALA A 352 -12.09 -42.60 1.80
C ALA A 352 -12.47 -43.79 2.70
N LEU A 353 -11.62 -44.81 2.78
CA LEU A 353 -11.81 -45.93 3.70
C LEU A 353 -11.75 -45.47 5.16
N ASN A 354 -10.76 -44.64 5.52
CA ASN A 354 -10.64 -44.07 6.86
C ASN A 354 -11.85 -43.20 7.23
N ASP A 355 -12.35 -42.37 6.30
CA ASP A 355 -13.53 -41.54 6.53
C ASP A 355 -14.80 -42.37 6.79
N VAL A 356 -14.92 -43.51 6.10
CA VAL A 356 -16.00 -44.48 6.32
C VAL A 356 -15.85 -45.15 7.69
N LEU A 357 -14.64 -45.58 8.07
CA LEU A 357 -14.37 -46.17 9.38
C LEU A 357 -14.66 -45.18 10.52
N ASP A 358 -14.22 -43.93 10.40
CA ASP A 358 -14.52 -42.86 11.36
C ASP A 358 -16.02 -42.59 11.46
N SER A 359 -16.72 -42.60 10.33
CA SER A 359 -18.18 -42.45 10.31
C SER A 359 -18.91 -43.64 10.97
N MET A 360 -18.39 -44.86 10.83
CA MET A 360 -18.91 -46.05 11.51
C MET A 360 -18.67 -45.97 13.02
N ALA A 361 -17.47 -45.57 13.46
CA ALA A 361 -17.14 -45.33 14.87
C ALA A 361 -18.06 -44.29 15.51
N LYS A 362 -18.25 -43.14 14.84
CA LYS A 362 -19.15 -42.07 15.31
C LYS A 362 -20.60 -42.54 15.45
N LYS A 363 -21.02 -43.51 14.65
CA LYS A 363 -22.36 -44.12 14.70
C LYS A 363 -22.46 -45.32 15.66
N GLY A 364 -21.39 -45.65 16.39
CA GLY A 364 -21.36 -46.75 17.37
C GLY A 364 -21.39 -48.14 16.75
N LEU A 365 -21.07 -48.26 15.45
CA LEU A 365 -20.96 -49.55 14.77
C LEU A 365 -19.61 -50.20 15.11
N SER A 366 -19.59 -51.50 15.37
CA SER A 366 -18.35 -52.24 15.61
C SER A 366 -17.50 -52.25 14.35
N ILE A 367 -16.32 -51.65 14.39
CA ILE A 367 -15.33 -51.73 13.32
C ILE A 367 -14.68 -53.12 13.38
N PRO A 368 -14.73 -53.94 12.32
CA PRO A 368 -13.92 -55.14 12.24
C PRO A 368 -12.45 -54.73 12.13
N VAL A 369 -11.64 -55.13 13.12
CA VAL A 369 -10.18 -54.94 13.14
C VAL A 369 -9.52 -55.93 12.19
#